data_AF-E2GHD9-F1
#
_entry.id   AF-E2GHD9-F1
#
_cell.length_a   1.000
_cell.length_b   1.000
_cell.length_c   1.000
_cell.angle_alpha   90.00
_cell.angle_beta   90.00
_cell.angle_gamma   90.00
#
_symmetry.space_group_name_H-M   'P 1'
#
loop_
_entity.id
_entity.type
_entity.pdbx_description
1 polymer ?
#
loop_
_entity_poly.entity_id
_entity_poly.type
_entity_poly.pdbx_seq_one_letter_code
_entity_poly.pdbx_strand_id
1 'polypeptide(L)'
;GRRLKQWLIEQINSNIYNGLLWEDENRTMFRIPWKHAGKQDYNQEVDASIFKAWAIFKGKFKEGDKAEPATWKTRLRCALNKSPDFEEVTDRS
;
A
#
# COMPACT_ATOMS: atom_id res chain seq x y z
N GLY A 1 -17.45 7.99 -4.29
CA GLY A 1 -16.31 7.07 -4.47
C GLY A 1 -15.62 6.87 -3.13
N ARG A 2 -15.28 5.62 -2.76
CA ARG A 2 -14.61 5.31 -1.49
C ARG A 2 -13.26 6.08 -1.39
N ARG A 3 -12.98 6.65 -0.21
CA ARG A 3 -11.78 7.46 0.07
C ARG A 3 -10.59 6.56 0.44
N LEU A 4 -9.36 7.03 0.24
CA LEU A 4 -8.12 6.29 0.52
C LEU A 4 -8.10 5.71 1.94
N LYS A 5 -8.46 6.53 2.95
CA LYS A 5 -8.54 6.14 4.35
C LYS A 5 -9.37 4.89 4.59
N GLN A 6 -10.63 4.92 4.15
CA GLN A 6 -11.54 3.80 4.34
C GLN A 6 -11.03 2.54 3.66
N TRP A 7 -10.56 2.67 2.41
CA TRP A 7 -10.03 1.53 1.67
C TRP A 7 -8.81 0.91 2.35
N LEU A 8 -7.89 1.73 2.86
CA LEU A 8 -6.67 1.25 3.51
C LEU A 8 -6.97 0.57 4.85
N ILE A 9 -7.90 1.11 5.64
CA ILE A 9 -8.38 0.47 6.87
C ILE A 9 -8.98 -0.91 6.57
N GLU A 10 -9.79 -1.03 5.52
CA GLU A 10 -10.32 -2.32 5.05
C GLU A 10 -9.17 -3.30 4.69
N GLN A 11 -8.11 -2.82 4.04
CA GLN A 11 -6.97 -3.66 3.67
C GLN A 11 -6.15 -4.11 4.88
N ILE A 12 -5.87 -3.22 5.83
CA ILE A 12 -5.14 -3.57 7.07
C ILE A 12 -5.94 -4.61 7.86
N ASN A 13 -7.24 -4.39 8.05
CA ASN A 13 -8.10 -5.29 8.81
C ASN A 13 -8.27 -6.67 8.16
N SER A 14 -8.05 -6.79 6.85
CA SER A 14 -8.15 -8.08 6.14
C SER A 14 -6.99 -9.03 6.43
N ASN A 15 -5.84 -8.52 6.89
CA ASN A 15 -4.62 -9.30 7.14
C ASN A 15 -4.12 -10.15 5.95
N ILE A 16 -4.50 -9.82 4.72
CA ILE A 16 -4.09 -10.57 3.52
C ILE A 16 -2.73 -10.13 2.96
N TYR A 17 -2.27 -8.93 3.32
CA TYR A 17 -1.01 -8.37 2.84
C TYR A 17 0.05 -8.48 3.94
N ASN A 18 1.07 -9.31 3.71
CA ASN A 18 2.12 -9.55 4.68
C ASN A 18 2.84 -8.24 5.05
N GLY A 19 2.91 -7.94 6.35
CA GLY A 19 3.58 -6.76 6.88
C GLY A 19 2.74 -5.47 6.84
N LEU A 20 1.51 -5.51 6.32
CA LEU A 20 0.51 -4.44 6.47
C LEU A 20 -0.31 -4.71 7.74
N LEU A 21 -0.05 -3.97 8.81
CA LEU A 21 -0.66 -4.21 10.11
C LEU A 21 -0.75 -2.94 10.96
N TRP A 22 -1.70 -2.93 11.88
CA TRP A 22 -1.78 -1.93 12.95
C TRP A 22 -0.61 -2.13 13.92
N GLU A 23 0.05 -1.04 14.27
CA GLU A 23 1.16 -1.03 15.23
C GLU A 23 0.70 -0.67 16.64
N ASP A 24 -0.52 -0.16 16.79
CA ASP A 24 -1.12 0.20 18.07
C ASP A 24 -2.54 -0.38 18.25
N GLU A 25 -2.94 -0.60 19.49
CA GLU A 25 -4.27 -1.12 19.83
C GLU A 25 -5.39 -0.14 19.46
N ASN A 26 -5.08 1.17 19.50
CA ASN A 26 -6.00 2.24 19.14
C ASN A 26 -6.24 2.37 17.63
N ARG A 27 -5.50 1.60 16.79
CA ARG A 27 -5.60 1.61 15.33
C ARG A 27 -5.43 3.02 14.74
N THR A 28 -4.42 3.72 15.21
CA THR A 28 -4.01 5.04 14.71
C THR A 28 -2.70 4.98 13.94
N MET A 29 -1.87 3.96 14.17
CA MET A 29 -0.58 3.75 13.53
C MET A 29 -0.55 2.41 12.78
N PHE A 30 -0.06 2.42 11.56
CA PHE A 30 0.10 1.21 10.77
C PHE A 30 1.38 1.29 9.94
N ARG A 31 1.88 0.13 9.54
CA ARG A 31 3.05 0.00 8.65
C ARG A 31 2.63 -0.54 7.29
N ILE A 32 3.27 -0.06 6.23
CA ILE A 32 3.16 -0.63 4.88
C ILE A 32 4.50 -1.25 4.50
N PRO A 33 4.55 -2.51 4.03
CA PRO A 33 5.78 -3.12 3.54
C PRO A 33 6.28 -2.35 2.29
N TRP A 34 7.49 -1.79 2.37
CA TRP A 34 8.01 -0.90 1.32
C TRP A 34 9.30 -1.40 0.66
N LYS A 35 9.46 -2.73 0.53
CA LYS A 35 10.69 -3.36 0.02
C LYS A 35 11.13 -2.80 -1.34
N HIS A 36 12.44 -2.64 -1.51
CA HIS A 36 13.04 -2.20 -2.78
C HIS A 36 13.14 -3.36 -3.76
N ALA A 37 12.74 -3.13 -5.02
CA ALA A 37 12.74 -4.13 -6.08
C ALA A 37 14.13 -4.69 -6.43
N GLY A 38 15.20 -4.00 -6.04
CA GLY A 38 16.59 -4.46 -6.24
C GLY A 38 17.11 -5.44 -5.17
N LYS A 39 16.31 -5.77 -4.15
CA LYS A 39 16.70 -6.76 -3.13
C LYS A 39 16.56 -8.17 -3.69
N GLN A 40 17.52 -9.06 -3.38
CA GLN A 40 17.54 -10.44 -3.89
C GLN A 40 16.30 -11.25 -3.51
N ASP A 41 15.72 -10.95 -2.35
CA ASP A 41 14.52 -11.58 -1.80
C ASP A 41 13.22 -10.81 -2.14
N TYR A 42 13.26 -9.92 -3.14
CA TYR A 42 12.07 -9.22 -3.61
C TYR A 42 11.18 -10.16 -4.43
N ASN A 43 9.94 -10.32 -3.99
CA ASN A 43 8.91 -11.05 -4.71
C ASN A 43 7.83 -10.06 -5.16
N GLN A 44 7.72 -9.82 -6.47
CA GLN A 44 6.75 -8.87 -7.01
C GLN A 44 5.30 -9.19 -6.63
N GLU A 45 4.90 -10.46 -6.59
CA GLU A 45 3.52 -10.83 -6.27
C GLU A 45 3.17 -10.50 -4.83
N VAL A 46 4.13 -10.67 -3.91
CA VAL A 46 3.96 -10.40 -2.48
C VAL A 46 4.23 -8.94 -2.15
N ASP A 47 5.42 -8.44 -2.47
CA ASP A 47 5.90 -7.10 -2.12
C ASP A 47 5.17 -5.99 -2.90
N ALA A 48 4.54 -6.29 -4.04
CA ALA A 48 3.72 -5.33 -4.79
C ALA A 48 2.20 -5.52 -4.64
N SER A 49 1.76 -6.52 -3.89
CA SER A 49 0.34 -6.91 -3.76
C SER A 49 -0.58 -5.74 -3.36
N ILE A 50 -0.26 -5.03 -2.27
CA ILE A 50 -1.08 -3.90 -1.80
C ILE A 50 -1.08 -2.73 -2.80
N PHE A 51 0.04 -2.48 -3.47
CA PHE A 51 0.15 -1.44 -4.49
C PHE A 51 -0.68 -1.80 -5.73
N LYS A 52 -0.65 -3.06 -6.16
CA LYS A 52 -1.50 -3.60 -7.24
C LYS A 52 -2.98 -3.46 -6.88
N ALA A 53 -3.37 -3.82 -5.66
CA ALA A 53 -4.75 -3.70 -5.19
C ALA A 53 -5.23 -2.24 -5.22
N TRP A 54 -4.39 -1.29 -4.82
CA TRP A 54 -4.70 0.15 -4.95
C TRP A 54 -4.91 0.56 -6.41
N ALA A 55 -4.06 0.10 -7.32
CA ALA A 55 -4.20 0.41 -8.75
C ALA A 55 -5.51 -0.15 -9.33
N ILE A 56 -5.90 -1.37 -8.97
CA ILE A 56 -7.19 -1.97 -9.35
C ILE A 56 -8.35 -1.15 -8.78
N PHE A 57 -8.31 -0.83 -7.48
CA PHE A 57 -9.35 -0.06 -6.81
C PHE A 57 -9.56 1.33 -7.42
N LYS A 58 -8.49 1.96 -7.93
CA LYS A 58 -8.56 3.24 -8.65
C LYS A 58 -8.92 3.12 -10.13
N GLY A 59 -9.18 1.90 -10.64
CA GLY A 59 -9.47 1.64 -12.05
C GLY A 59 -8.28 1.96 -12.97
N LYS A 60 -7.07 1.85 -12.42
CA LYS A 60 -5.80 2.24 -13.05
C LYS A 60 -4.95 1.06 -13.52
N PHE A 61 -5.44 -0.15 -13.27
CA PHE A 61 -4.89 -1.42 -13.73
C PHE A 61 -6.05 -2.42 -13.86
N LYS A 62 -6.02 -3.24 -14.90
CA LYS A 62 -6.93 -4.37 -15.12
C LYS A 62 -6.11 -5.64 -15.38
N GLU A 63 -6.71 -6.80 -15.12
CA GLU A 63 -6.07 -8.07 -15.49
C GLU A 63 -5.85 -8.13 -17.01
N GLY A 64 -4.63 -8.51 -17.41
CA GLY A 64 -4.17 -8.45 -18.79
C GLY A 64 -3.34 -7.20 -19.12
N ASP A 65 -3.41 -6.14 -18.32
CA ASP A 65 -2.50 -4.99 -18.48
C ASP A 65 -1.07 -5.39 -18.10
N LYS A 66 -0.09 -4.71 -18.70
CA LYS A 66 1.31 -4.85 -18.31
C LYS A 66 1.49 -4.45 -16.84
N ALA A 67 2.07 -5.34 -16.03
CA ALA A 67 2.35 -5.05 -14.63
C ALA A 67 3.46 -4.00 -14.50
N GLU A 68 3.21 -2.96 -13.71
CA GLU A 68 4.17 -1.88 -13.43
C GLU A 68 4.24 -1.56 -11.92
N PRO A 69 4.89 -2.42 -11.10
CA PRO A 69 4.94 -2.27 -9.65
C PRO A 69 5.46 -0.91 -9.17
N ALA A 70 6.48 -0.37 -9.84
CA ALA A 70 7.03 0.94 -9.52
C ALA A 70 6.00 2.07 -9.68
N THR A 71 5.16 1.99 -10.72
CA THR A 71 4.06 2.92 -10.97
C THR A 71 2.99 2.81 -9.89
N TRP A 72 2.61 1.58 -9.52
CA TRP A 72 1.62 1.36 -8.46
C TRP A 72 2.09 1.88 -7.11
N LYS A 73 3.34 1.58 -6.73
CA LYS A 73 3.99 2.05 -5.50
C LYS A 73 4.04 3.57 -5.43
N THR A 74 4.46 4.23 -6.52
CA THR A 74 4.49 5.69 -6.61
C THR A 74 3.10 6.29 -6.45
N ARG A 75 2.08 5.71 -7.08
CA ARG A 75 0.70 6.21 -6.97
C ARG A 75 0.14 6.11 -5.55
N LEU A 76 0.39 5.02 -4.83
CA LEU A 76 -0.06 4.91 -3.44
C LEU A 76 0.66 5.93 -2.55
N ARG A 77 1.99 6.06 -2.67
CA ARG A 77 2.77 7.07 -1.94
C ARG A 77 2.24 8.49 -2.16
N CYS A 78 2.04 8.88 -3.42
CA CYS A 78 1.50 10.20 -3.71
C CYS A 78 0.08 10.39 -3.16
N ALA A 79 -0.72 9.33 -3.07
CA ALA A 79 -2.05 9.41 -2.48
C ALA A 79 -2.00 9.59 -0.95
N LEU A 80 -1.10 8.88 -0.27
CA LEU A 80 -0.84 9.02 1.16
C LEU A 80 -0.35 10.45 1.47
N ASN A 81 0.71 10.90 0.81
CA ASN A 81 1.33 12.21 1.07
C ASN A 81 0.42 13.41 0.76
N LYS A 82 -0.58 13.25 -0.11
CA LYS A 82 -1.56 14.30 -0.44
C LYS A 82 -2.78 14.29 0.45
N SER A 83 -2.99 13.23 1.23
CA SER A 83 -4.20 13.07 2.02
C SER A 83 -4.01 13.72 3.38
N PRO A 84 -4.95 14.58 3.84
CA PRO A 84 -4.88 15.20 5.17
C PRO A 84 -5.17 14.21 6.30
N ASP A 85 -5.51 12.97 5.98
CA ASP A 85 -5.84 11.91 6.94
C ASP A 85 -4.60 11.11 7.41
N PHE A 86 -3.44 11.35 6.80
CA PHE A 86 -2.23 10.57 7.02
C PHE A 86 -1.01 11.47 7.22
N GLU A 87 -0.12 11.00 8.06
CA GLU A 87 1.20 11.58 8.30
C GLU A 87 2.23 10.44 8.26
N GLU A 88 3.35 10.66 7.58
CA GLU A 88 4.46 9.69 7.55
C GLU A 88 5.32 9.89 8.80
N VAL A 89 5.54 8.81 9.56
CA VAL A 89 6.40 8.82 10.75
C VAL A 89 7.80 8.35 10.34
N THR A 90 8.71 9.30 10.08
CA THR A 90 10.04 9.03 9.51
C THR A 90 11.06 8.42 10.47
N ASP A 91 10.86 8.54 11.77
CA ASP A 91 11.82 8.08 12.79
C ASP A 91 11.89 6.54 12.92
N ARG A 92 11.10 5.82 12.12
CA ARG A 92 10.89 4.37 12.22
C ARG A 92 10.94 3.64 10.87
N SER A 93 11.47 4.32 9.83
CA SER A 93 11.51 3.85 8.42
C SER A 93 12.70 2.96 8.08
#